data_AF-A0A1W1BXY7-F1
#
_entry.id   AF-A0A1W1BXY7-F1
#
_cell.length_a   1.000
_cell.length_b   1.000
_cell.length_c   1.000
_cell.angle_alpha   90.00
_cell.angle_beta   90.00
_cell.angle_gamma   90.00
#
_symmetry.space_group_name_H-M   'P 1'
#
loop_
_entity.id
_entity.type
_entity.pdbx_description
1 polymer ?
#
loop_
_entity_poly.entity_id
_entity_poly.type
_entity_poly.pdbx_seq_one_letter_code
_entity_poly.pdbx_strand_id
1 'polypeptide(L)'
;MRFFIYSGLSVNELLELKFSDIIMLNDKDKNTTFEIEVGKGKKQRVIPLLKKRFIRYLNAHKELSICDDVVFCSKNKSTKMSRQTISKIVNEQLKYAGLKADVPIEIFKNSFAIFAYERGISDRKIQQLLGHTNIQTTRKLLNVRKTVTTKLDVADVFKEFE
;
A
#
# COMPACT_ATOMS: atom_id res chain seq x y z
N MET A 1 -6.91 -4.91 -1.67
CA MET A 1 -5.95 -5.22 -0.60
C MET A 1 -4.49 -5.21 -1.06
N ARG A 2 -4.08 -6.05 -2.04
CA ARG A 2 -2.66 -6.19 -2.45
C ARG A 2 -1.92 -4.87 -2.72
N PHE A 3 -2.46 -3.98 -3.54
CA PHE A 3 -1.83 -2.68 -3.81
C PHE A 3 -1.51 -1.88 -2.53
N PHE A 4 -2.44 -1.87 -1.57
CA PHE A 4 -2.28 -1.14 -0.32
C PHE A 4 -1.14 -1.69 0.56
N ILE A 5 -0.93 -3.01 0.54
CA ILE A 5 0.15 -3.68 1.27
C ILE A 5 1.50 -3.37 0.63
N TYR A 6 1.62 -3.55 -0.69
CA TYR A 6 2.91 -3.42 -1.38
C TYR A 6 3.36 -1.97 -1.59
N SER A 7 2.43 -1.03 -1.60
CA SER A 7 2.73 0.37 -1.89
C SER A 7 3.29 1.16 -0.69
N GLY A 8 3.09 0.67 0.54
CA GLY A 8 3.50 1.37 1.76
C GLY A 8 2.84 2.75 1.94
N LEU A 9 1.77 3.05 1.18
CA LEU A 9 1.06 4.31 1.24
C LEU A 9 0.28 4.43 2.56
N SER A 10 0.21 5.64 3.10
CA SER A 10 -0.81 5.97 4.09
C SER A 10 -2.20 5.97 3.46
N VAL A 11 -3.25 5.85 4.27
CA VAL A 11 -4.63 5.85 3.76
C VAL A 11 -4.97 7.14 3.05
N ASN A 12 -4.49 8.28 3.55
CA ASN A 12 -4.75 9.56 2.91
C ASN A 12 -4.03 9.66 1.56
N GLU A 13 -2.77 9.21 1.48
CA GLU A 13 -2.05 9.14 0.19
C GLU A 13 -2.76 8.21 -0.80
N LEU A 14 -3.32 7.08 -0.33
CA LEU A 14 -4.09 6.17 -1.18
C LEU A 14 -5.37 6.84 -1.71
N LEU A 15 -6.09 7.57 -0.86
CA LEU A 15 -7.34 8.24 -1.21
C LEU A 15 -7.16 9.46 -2.12
N GLU A 16 -5.97 10.06 -2.08
CA GLU A 16 -5.62 11.21 -2.91
C GLU A 16 -4.88 10.82 -4.19
N LEU A 17 -4.47 9.55 -4.33
CA LEU A 17 -3.70 9.06 -5.45
C LEU A 17 -4.44 9.26 -6.77
N LYS A 18 -3.81 9.95 -7.72
CA LYS A 18 -4.33 10.19 -9.06
C LYS A 18 -3.71 9.27 -10.10
N PHE A 19 -4.37 9.12 -11.23
CA PHE A 19 -3.79 8.41 -12.38
C PHE A 19 -2.52 9.08 -12.90
N SER A 20 -2.45 10.41 -12.85
CA SER A 20 -1.26 11.20 -13.21
C SER A 20 -0.05 10.93 -12.33
N ASP A 21 -0.29 10.44 -11.11
CA ASP A 21 0.76 10.19 -10.12
C ASP A 21 1.43 8.84 -10.32
N ILE A 22 0.90 7.99 -11.21
CA ILE A 22 1.37 6.64 -11.49
C ILE A 22 2.10 6.63 -12.84
N ILE A 23 3.41 6.43 -12.79
CA ILE A 23 4.26 6.27 -13.96
C ILE A 23 4.64 4.79 -14.08
N MET A 24 4.35 4.20 -15.24
CA MET A 24 4.77 2.83 -15.54
C MET A 24 6.23 2.81 -15.97
N LEU A 25 7.08 2.17 -15.16
CA LEU A 25 8.46 1.86 -15.53
C LEU A 25 8.47 0.46 -16.16
N ASN A 26 8.72 0.41 -17.46
CA ASN A 26 8.87 -0.86 -18.17
C ASN A 26 10.27 -1.43 -17.89
N ASP A 27 10.32 -2.52 -17.13
CA ASP A 27 11.49 -3.38 -17.12
C ASP A 27 11.43 -4.36 -18.30
N LYS A 28 12.54 -4.49 -19.04
CA LYS A 28 12.66 -5.42 -20.18
C LYS A 28 12.51 -6.87 -19.71
N ASP A 29 12.75 -7.14 -18.42
CA ASP A 29 12.71 -8.47 -17.82
C ASP A 29 11.42 -8.71 -17.02
N LYS A 30 10.29 -8.88 -17.73
CA LYS A 30 9.00 -9.45 -17.29
C LYS A 30 8.25 -8.76 -16.12
N ASN A 31 8.91 -8.04 -15.22
CA ASN A 31 8.34 -7.37 -14.05
C ASN A 31 8.05 -5.90 -14.35
N THR A 32 6.77 -5.51 -14.40
CA THR A 32 6.42 -4.10 -14.55
C THR A 32 6.48 -3.42 -13.18
N THR A 33 7.29 -2.38 -13.09
CA THR A 33 7.43 -1.58 -11.88
C THR A 33 6.64 -0.29 -12.06
N PHE A 34 6.02 0.20 -11.00
CA PHE A 34 5.33 1.49 -11.02
C PHE A 34 6.10 2.46 -10.15
N GLU A 35 6.38 3.63 -10.68
CA GLU A 35 6.79 4.76 -9.86
C GLU A 35 5.53 5.55 -9.52
N ILE A 36 5.33 5.81 -8.23
CA ILE A 36 4.18 6.53 -7.73
C ILE A 36 4.65 7.77 -6.97
N GLU A 37 4.16 8.93 -7.37
CA GLU A 37 4.45 10.21 -6.74
C GLU A 37 3.32 10.57 -5.76
N VAL A 38 3.58 10.59 -4.45
CA VAL A 38 2.54 10.82 -3.43
C VAL A 38 2.91 11.88 -2.40
N GLY A 39 1.87 12.54 -1.88
CA GLY A 39 1.92 13.41 -0.71
C GLY A 39 2.49 14.81 -0.93
N LYS A 40 2.42 15.65 0.12
CA LYS A 40 2.99 17.01 0.11
C LYS A 40 4.52 16.93 0.00
N GLY A 41 5.05 17.49 -1.08
CA GLY A 41 6.48 17.45 -1.41
C GLY A 41 6.87 16.40 -2.46
N LYS A 42 5.90 15.79 -3.17
CA LYS A 42 6.15 14.91 -4.33
C LYS A 42 7.11 13.76 -4.01
N LYS A 43 6.83 13.01 -2.94
CA LYS A 43 7.68 11.87 -2.57
C LYS A 43 7.46 10.75 -3.58
N GLN A 44 8.48 10.43 -4.34
CA GLN A 44 8.46 9.34 -5.31
C GLN A 44 8.74 8.01 -4.59
N ARG A 45 7.91 7.00 -4.89
CA ARG A 45 8.05 5.63 -4.39
C ARG A 45 7.99 4.68 -5.57
N VAL A 46 9.02 3.87 -5.71
CA VAL A 46 9.04 2.78 -6.71
C VAL A 46 8.41 1.55 -6.07
N ILE A 47 7.29 1.11 -6.61
CA ILE A 47 6.47 0.01 -6.10
C ILE A 47 6.45 -1.11 -7.14
N PRO A 48 7.06 -2.27 -6.84
CA PRO A 48 6.92 -3.45 -7.69
C PRO A 48 5.52 -4.04 -7.49
N LEU A 49 4.64 -3.92 -8.48
CA LEU A 49 3.28 -4.46 -8.41
C LEU A 49 3.10 -5.61 -9.39
N LEU A 50 2.28 -6.59 -8.99
CA LEU A 50 1.90 -7.71 -9.85
C LEU A 50 1.05 -7.23 -11.04
N LYS A 51 1.71 -7.31 -12.19
CA LYS A 51 1.40 -6.79 -13.54
C LYS A 51 -0.08 -6.79 -13.95
N LYS A 52 -0.78 -7.93 -13.90
CA LYS A 52 -2.05 -8.07 -14.67
C LYS A 52 -3.27 -7.43 -14.02
N ARG A 53 -3.45 -7.58 -12.70
CA ARG A 53 -4.69 -7.13 -12.02
C ARG A 53 -4.74 -5.62 -11.87
N PHE A 54 -3.60 -4.98 -11.55
CA PHE A 54 -3.57 -3.54 -11.37
C PHE A 54 -3.70 -2.80 -12.71
N ILE A 55 -2.99 -3.24 -13.76
CA ILE A 55 -3.15 -2.67 -15.11
C ILE A 55 -4.60 -2.81 -15.59
N ARG A 56 -5.21 -3.99 -15.44
CA ARG A 56 -6.62 -4.19 -15.80
C ARG A 56 -7.56 -3.26 -15.02
N TYR A 57 -7.28 -3.06 -13.73
CA TYR A 57 -8.04 -2.12 -12.92
C TYR A 57 -7.89 -0.68 -13.41
N LEU A 58 -6.66 -0.24 -13.71
CA LEU A 58 -6.39 1.11 -14.21
C LEU A 58 -7.10 1.35 -15.56
N ASN A 59 -7.01 0.39 -16.48
CA ASN A 59 -7.65 0.49 -17.80
C ASN A 59 -9.17 0.56 -17.68
N ALA A 60 -9.78 -0.36 -16.91
CA ALA A 60 -11.23 -0.36 -16.70
C ALA A 60 -11.73 0.92 -16.02
N HIS A 61 -10.97 1.49 -15.07
CA HIS A 61 -11.38 2.75 -14.44
C HIS A 61 -11.26 3.96 -15.36
N LYS A 62 -10.23 3.99 -16.22
CA LYS A 62 -10.05 5.08 -17.19
C LYS A 62 -11.18 5.11 -18.22
N GLU A 63 -11.68 3.94 -18.62
CA GLU A 63 -12.79 3.80 -19.57
C GLU A 63 -14.15 4.20 -18.98
N LEU A 64 -14.35 4.01 -17.68
CA LEU A 64 -15.65 4.22 -17.04
C LEU A 64 -15.88 5.66 -16.53
N SER A 65 -14.88 6.56 -16.62
CA SER A 65 -14.95 7.98 -16.18
C SER A 65 -15.67 8.20 -14.84
N ILE A 66 -15.50 7.26 -13.90
CA ILE A 66 -16.38 7.15 -12.71
C ILE A 66 -16.15 8.32 -11.74
N CYS A 67 -14.95 8.90 -11.68
CA CYS A 67 -14.59 9.95 -10.73
C CYS A 67 -13.43 10.79 -11.26
N ASP A 68 -13.39 12.07 -10.90
CA ASP A 68 -12.33 13.01 -11.27
C ASP A 68 -10.94 12.55 -10.80
N ASP A 69 -10.13 12.09 -11.76
CA ASP A 69 -8.69 11.80 -11.73
C ASP A 69 -8.13 10.85 -10.66
N VAL A 70 -8.91 10.45 -9.66
CA VAL A 70 -8.45 9.57 -8.56
C VAL A 70 -8.53 8.09 -8.90
N VAL A 71 -7.57 7.32 -8.38
CA VAL A 71 -7.43 5.88 -8.65
C VAL A 71 -8.46 5.04 -7.88
N PHE A 72 -8.86 5.48 -6.68
CA PHE A 72 -9.77 4.73 -5.79
C PHE A 72 -11.05 5.51 -5.50
N CYS A 73 -12.15 5.02 -6.08
CA CYS A 73 -13.44 5.73 -6.10
C CYS A 73 -14.54 4.91 -5.42
N SER A 74 -15.52 5.60 -4.86
CA SER A 74 -16.76 4.95 -4.42
C SER A 74 -17.61 4.57 -5.62
N LYS A 75 -17.96 3.28 -5.74
CA LYS A 75 -18.78 2.73 -6.84
C LYS A 75 -20.11 3.46 -7.05
N ASN A 76 -20.68 4.01 -5.97
CA ASN A 76 -22.07 4.50 -5.98
C ASN A 76 -22.20 6.02 -6.04
N LYS A 77 -21.10 6.78 -5.89
CA LYS A 77 -21.18 8.22 -5.66
C LYS A 77 -20.25 9.05 -6.54
N SER A 78 -19.54 8.42 -7.48
CA SER A 78 -18.59 9.12 -8.37
C SER A 78 -17.66 10.09 -7.63
N THR A 79 -17.30 9.71 -6.40
CA THR A 79 -16.56 10.53 -5.44
C THR A 79 -15.46 9.70 -4.81
N LYS A 80 -14.44 10.39 -4.27
CA LYS A 80 -13.34 9.76 -3.54
C LYS A 80 -13.89 8.81 -2.47
N MET A 81 -13.27 7.65 -2.36
CA MET A 81 -13.61 6.71 -1.30
C MET A 81 -13.36 7.35 0.07
N SER A 82 -14.18 7.04 1.08
CA SER A 82 -13.92 7.53 2.43
C SER A 82 -12.97 6.58 3.17
N ARG A 83 -12.25 7.12 4.16
CA ARG A 83 -11.41 6.29 5.06
C ARG A 83 -12.21 5.18 5.73
N GLN A 84 -13.46 5.46 6.11
CA GLN A 84 -14.37 4.48 6.71
C GLN A 84 -14.68 3.34 5.74
N THR A 85 -14.91 3.64 4.46
CA THR A 85 -15.13 2.61 3.43
C THR A 85 -13.91 1.73 3.25
N ILE A 86 -12.70 2.28 3.21
CA ILE A 86 -11.49 1.46 3.11
C ILE A 86 -11.34 0.59 4.36
N SER A 87 -11.49 1.15 5.56
CA SER A 87 -11.42 0.37 6.80
C SER A 87 -12.43 -0.78 6.81
N LYS A 88 -13.65 -0.55 6.32
CA LYS A 88 -14.67 -1.60 6.18
C LYS A 88 -14.22 -2.69 5.20
N ILE A 89 -13.78 -2.32 3.99
CA ILE A 89 -13.28 -3.28 2.99
C ILE A 89 -12.12 -4.10 3.57
N VAL A 90 -11.17 -3.44 4.22
CA VAL A 90 -10.04 -4.09 4.90
C VAL A 90 -10.51 -5.09 5.93
N ASN A 91 -11.42 -4.69 6.84
CA ASN A 91 -11.92 -5.56 7.89
C ASN A 91 -12.68 -6.77 7.33
N GLU A 92 -13.44 -6.58 6.25
CA GLU A 92 -14.12 -7.68 5.54
C GLU A 92 -13.11 -8.66 4.95
N GLN A 93 -12.03 -8.17 4.35
CA GLN A 93 -10.97 -9.04 3.81
C GLN A 93 -10.21 -9.78 4.93
N LEU A 94 -9.95 -9.12 6.06
CA LEU A 94 -9.33 -9.77 7.23
C LEU A 94 -10.24 -10.88 7.78
N LYS A 95 -11.54 -10.61 7.94
CA LYS A 95 -12.53 -11.63 8.34
C LYS A 95 -12.55 -12.81 7.37
N TYR A 96 -12.54 -12.54 6.06
CA TYR A 96 -12.51 -13.58 5.04
C TYR A 96 -11.24 -14.43 5.11
N ALA A 97 -10.10 -13.82 5.45
CA ALA A 97 -8.84 -14.52 5.67
C ALA A 97 -8.73 -15.23 7.04
N GLY A 98 -9.80 -15.23 7.85
CA GLY A 98 -9.77 -15.81 9.21
C GLY A 98 -8.94 -15.00 10.22
N LEU A 99 -8.59 -13.76 9.87
CA LEU A 99 -7.82 -12.86 10.70
C LEU A 99 -8.72 -12.03 11.60
N LYS A 100 -8.15 -11.53 12.72
CA LYS A 100 -8.88 -10.68 13.67
C LYS A 100 -9.45 -9.46 12.93
N ALA A 101 -10.74 -9.22 13.11
CA ALA A 101 -11.39 -8.00 12.64
C ALA A 101 -11.00 -6.79 13.52
N ASP A 102 -11.18 -5.58 12.99
CA ASP A 102 -10.94 -4.30 13.69
C ASP A 102 -9.45 -3.96 13.90
N VAL A 103 -8.62 -4.41 12.97
CA VAL A 103 -7.22 -4.02 12.96
C VAL A 103 -7.10 -2.60 12.37
N PRO A 104 -6.28 -1.72 12.97
CA PRO A 104 -6.02 -0.40 12.41
C PRO A 104 -5.48 -0.51 10.99
N ILE A 105 -6.04 0.29 10.08
CA ILE A 105 -5.68 0.29 8.66
C ILE A 105 -4.19 0.64 8.42
N GLU A 106 -3.56 1.33 9.36
CA GLU A 106 -2.13 1.62 9.39
C GLU A 106 -1.27 0.35 9.50
N ILE A 107 -1.84 -0.80 9.90
CA ILE A 107 -1.10 -2.05 10.02
C ILE A 107 -0.50 -2.50 8.69
N PHE A 108 -1.10 -2.16 7.54
CA PHE A 108 -0.57 -2.59 6.24
C PHE A 108 0.70 -1.83 5.88
N LYS A 109 0.73 -0.53 6.16
CA LYS A 109 1.95 0.28 6.04
C LYS A 109 3.04 -0.23 6.98
N ASN A 110 2.64 -0.60 8.20
CA ASN A 110 3.54 -1.19 9.18
C ASN A 110 4.08 -2.55 8.73
N SER A 111 3.23 -3.37 8.12
CA SER A 111 3.59 -4.68 7.58
C SER A 111 4.62 -4.52 6.46
N PHE A 112 4.44 -3.55 5.55
CA PHE A 112 5.44 -3.22 4.54
C PHE A 112 6.79 -2.83 5.16
N ALA A 113 6.78 -1.96 6.19
CA ALA A 113 7.99 -1.52 6.87
C ALA A 113 8.77 -2.69 7.50
N ILE A 114 8.04 -3.58 8.17
CA ILE A 114 8.59 -4.76 8.82
C ILE A 114 9.16 -5.73 7.79
N PHE A 115 8.43 -5.99 6.71
CA PHE A 115 8.88 -6.85 5.63
C PHE A 115 10.14 -6.35 4.94
N ALA A 116 10.21 -5.04 4.69
CA ALA A 116 11.42 -4.41 4.17
C ALA A 116 12.61 -4.60 5.12
N TYR A 117 12.38 -4.42 6.43
CA TYR A 117 13.39 -4.59 7.46
C TYR A 117 13.90 -6.05 7.55
N GLU A 118 13.00 -7.02 7.49
CA GLU A 118 13.33 -8.46 7.50
C GLU A 118 14.17 -8.88 6.29
N ARG A 119 14.05 -8.15 5.17
CA ARG A 119 14.88 -8.33 3.97
C ARG A 119 16.20 -7.55 4.01
N GLY A 120 16.57 -7.01 5.17
CA GLY A 120 17.83 -6.29 5.36
C GLY A 120 17.84 -4.88 4.79
N ILE A 121 16.68 -4.30 4.45
CA ILE A 121 16.62 -2.88 4.04
C ILE A 121 16.87 -2.02 5.28
N SER A 122 17.79 -1.06 5.17
CA SER A 122 18.14 -0.18 6.29
C SER A 122 16.98 0.72 6.73
N ASP A 123 16.90 1.02 8.03
CA ASP A 123 15.88 1.92 8.62
C ASP A 123 15.72 3.23 7.86
N ARG A 124 16.83 3.79 7.34
CA ARG A 124 16.85 5.05 6.59
C ARG A 124 16.16 4.91 5.24
N LYS A 125 16.41 3.82 4.51
CA LYS A 125 15.68 3.51 3.27
C LYS A 125 14.21 3.26 3.56
N ILE A 126 13.88 2.51 4.63
CA ILE A 126 12.50 2.28 5.04
C ILE A 126 11.80 3.60 5.39
N GLN A 127 12.45 4.49 6.14
CA GLN A 127 11.91 5.80 6.47
C GLN A 127 11.59 6.64 5.22
N GLN A 128 12.46 6.61 4.21
CA GLN A 128 12.20 7.25 2.92
C GLN A 128 11.00 6.62 2.21
N LEU A 129 10.94 5.28 2.12
CA LEU A 129 9.83 4.55 1.51
C LEU A 129 8.49 4.78 2.20
N LEU A 130 8.48 4.92 3.53
CA LEU A 130 7.28 5.24 4.31
C LEU A 130 6.95 6.74 4.30
N GLY A 131 7.86 7.58 3.81
CA GLY A 131 7.73 9.03 3.82
C GLY A 131 7.71 9.65 5.22
N HIS A 132 8.25 8.99 6.24
CA HIS A 132 8.31 9.57 7.60
C HIS A 132 9.32 10.72 7.65
N THR A 133 8.99 11.83 8.29
CA THR A 133 9.93 12.95 8.48
C THR A 133 10.95 12.66 9.57
N ASN A 134 10.56 11.87 10.58
CA ASN A 134 11.40 11.50 11.71
C ASN A 134 11.77 10.00 11.67
N ILE A 135 13.06 9.69 11.65
CA ILE A 135 13.59 8.32 11.70
C ILE A 135 13.16 7.57 12.97
N GLN A 136 12.95 8.28 14.08
CA GLN A 136 12.51 7.68 15.34
C GLN A 136 11.11 7.08 15.24
N THR A 137 10.22 7.64 14.40
CA THR A 137 8.90 7.07 14.13
C THR A 137 9.03 5.70 13.48
N THR A 138 9.94 5.56 12.51
CA THR A 138 10.24 4.29 11.85
C THR A 138 10.90 3.30 12.82
N ARG A 139 11.90 3.73 13.59
CA ARG A 139 12.58 2.86 14.56
C ARG A 139 11.67 2.37 15.67
N LYS A 140 10.79 3.23 16.20
CA LYS A 140 9.80 2.83 17.20
C LYS A 140 8.90 1.72 16.66
N LEU A 141 8.42 1.86 15.42
CA LEU A 141 7.64 0.83 14.75
C LEU A 141 8.42 -0.49 14.60
N LEU A 142 9.66 -0.44 14.10
CA LEU A 142 10.48 -1.63 13.88
C LEU A 142 10.87 -2.32 15.19
N ASN A 143 11.10 -1.56 16.25
CA ASN A 143 11.47 -2.07 17.58
C ASN A 143 10.30 -2.73 18.32
N VAL A 144 9.06 -2.30 18.10
CA VAL A 144 7.86 -2.92 18.74
C VAL A 144 7.77 -4.42 18.42
N ARG A 145 8.28 -4.87 17.25
CA ARG A 145 8.31 -6.29 16.88
C ARG A 145 9.38 -7.11 17.61
N LYS A 146 10.45 -6.50 18.15
CA LYS A 146 11.38 -7.22 19.03
C LYS A 146 10.69 -7.69 20.32
N THR A 147 9.54 -7.11 20.68
CA THR A 147 8.87 -7.36 21.96
C THR A 147 7.51 -8.06 21.82
N VAL A 148 6.88 -8.05 20.65
CA VAL A 148 5.55 -8.64 20.44
C VAL A 148 5.57 -9.64 19.29
N THR A 149 5.59 -10.93 19.65
CA THR A 149 5.32 -12.08 18.78
C THR A 149 3.83 -12.13 18.44
N THR A 150 3.29 -11.15 17.72
CA THR A 150 1.96 -11.31 17.12
C THR A 150 2.10 -12.32 15.98
N LYS A 151 1.40 -13.46 16.12
CA LYS A 151 1.27 -14.60 15.21
C LYS A 151 0.67 -14.27 13.82
N LEU A 152 1.02 -13.12 13.24
CA LEU A 152 1.03 -12.96 11.79
C LEU A 152 2.48 -12.73 11.43
N ASP A 153 3.18 -13.78 11.02
CA ASP A 153 4.41 -13.54 10.33
C ASP A 153 4.03 -12.84 9.02
N VAL A 154 4.49 -11.60 8.92
CA VAL A 154 4.16 -10.76 7.77
C VAL A 154 4.84 -11.38 6.54
N ALA A 155 5.98 -12.05 6.73
CA ALA A 155 6.64 -12.85 5.71
C ALA A 155 5.74 -13.99 5.18
N ASP A 156 4.91 -14.62 6.02
CA ASP A 156 4.00 -15.68 5.57
C ASP A 156 2.84 -15.11 4.72
N VAL A 157 2.37 -13.90 5.03
CA VAL A 157 1.45 -13.12 4.16
C VAL A 157 2.11 -12.73 2.83
N PHE A 158 3.42 -12.85 2.69
CA PHE A 158 4.13 -12.56 1.44
C PHE A 158 4.59 -13.82 0.69
N LYS A 159 4.79 -14.95 1.38
CA LYS A 159 5.15 -16.25 0.78
C LYS A 159 4.00 -16.91 0.01
N GLU A 160 2.74 -16.71 0.40
CA GLU A 160 1.57 -17.30 -0.30
C GLU A 160 1.26 -16.66 -1.67
N PHE A 161 2.08 -15.72 -2.16
CA PHE A 161 1.73 -14.89 -3.32
C PHE A 161 2.84 -14.75 -4.37
N GLU A 162 3.89 -15.57 -4.31
CA GLU A 162 4.68 -15.98 -5.50
C GLU A 162 3.87 -16.97 -6.35
#